data_AF-A0AAP2XNQ7-F1
#
_entry.id   AF-A0AAP2XNQ7-F1
#
_cell.length_a   1.000
_cell.length_b   1.000
_cell.length_c   1.000
_cell.angle_alpha   90.00
_cell.angle_beta   90.00
_cell.angle_gamma   90.00
#
_symmetry.space_group_name_H-M   'P 1'
#
loop_
_entity.id
_entity.type
_entity.pdbx_description
1 polymer ?
#
loop_
_entity_poly.entity_id
_entity_poly.type
_entity_poly.pdbx_seq_one_letter_code
_entity_poly.pdbx_strand_id
1 'polypeptide(L)'
;MKAIGNKGFGNGKATFDNGYGMFLNMLDYKLKERGKYFVKVDKWYPSSQICHCCGSVKKLDLKDRVYTCDCGYTGDRDHNAAINILTEGLRILQSL
;
A
#
# COMPACT_ATOMS: atom_id res chain seq x y z
N MET A 1 12.44 -15.75 24.79
CA MET A 1 13.19 -14.98 23.79
C MET A 1 12.21 -14.37 22.78
N LYS A 2 12.29 -13.07 22.45
CA LYS A 2 11.50 -12.51 21.34
C LYS A 2 12.10 -13.00 20.02
N ALA A 3 11.25 -13.50 19.11
CA ALA A 3 11.68 -13.88 17.76
C ALA A 3 12.43 -12.72 17.09
N ILE A 4 13.41 -13.03 16.23
CA ILE A 4 14.26 -12.02 15.57
C ILE A 4 13.42 -10.94 14.87
N GLY A 5 12.30 -11.33 14.24
CA GLY A 5 11.37 -10.38 13.61
C GLY A 5 10.59 -9.46 14.56
N ASN A 6 10.56 -9.77 15.87
CA ASN A 6 9.82 -8.99 16.87
C ASN A 6 10.69 -8.03 17.68
N LYS A 7 11.98 -7.87 17.31
CA LYS A 7 12.83 -6.81 17.89
C LYS A 7 12.45 -5.46 17.27
N GLY A 8 11.45 -4.78 17.85
CA GLY A 8 10.97 -3.46 17.40
C GLY A 8 9.44 -3.40 17.36
N PHE A 9 8.90 -3.18 16.17
CA PHE A 9 7.45 -3.00 15.86
C PHE A 9 6.51 -4.15 16.26
N GLY A 10 7.01 -5.28 16.77
CA GLY A 10 6.20 -6.38 17.30
C GLY A 10 5.45 -7.25 16.27
N ASN A 11 5.54 -6.92 14.98
CA ASN A 11 4.76 -7.57 13.91
C ASN A 11 5.55 -8.53 13.02
N GLY A 12 6.84 -8.76 13.27
CA GLY A 12 7.67 -9.53 12.34
C GLY A 12 7.21 -10.96 12.16
N LYS A 13 6.67 -11.61 13.20
CA LYS A 13 6.04 -12.94 13.03
C LYS A 13 4.91 -12.90 12.00
N ALA A 14 3.97 -11.98 12.15
CA ALA A 14 2.85 -11.83 11.23
C ALA A 14 3.32 -11.51 9.80
N THR A 15 4.37 -10.68 9.65
CA THR A 15 4.95 -10.39 8.33
C THR A 15 5.54 -11.65 7.68
N PHE A 16 6.22 -12.51 8.44
CA PHE A 16 6.76 -13.77 7.93
C PHE A 16 5.65 -14.77 7.58
N ASP A 17 4.63 -14.90 8.43
CA ASP A 17 3.50 -15.82 8.23
C ASP A 17 2.71 -15.48 6.94
N ASN A 18 2.67 -14.19 6.54
CA ASN A 18 1.98 -13.76 5.31
C ASN A 18 2.78 -13.98 4.01
N GLY A 19 4.09 -14.29 4.08
CA GLY A 19 4.86 -14.70 2.90
C GLY A 19 4.94 -13.68 1.73
N TYR A 20 4.87 -12.38 2.02
CA TYR A 20 4.81 -11.33 0.98
C TYR A 20 5.89 -11.42 -0.11
N GLY A 21 7.12 -11.79 0.25
CA GLY A 21 8.20 -11.93 -0.73
C GLY A 21 7.88 -12.97 -1.80
N MET A 22 7.38 -14.15 -1.39
CA MET A 22 6.97 -15.19 -2.31
C MET A 22 5.75 -14.79 -3.13
N PHE A 23 4.78 -14.11 -2.51
CA PHE A 23 3.61 -13.58 -3.22
C PHE A 23 3.99 -12.60 -4.33
N LEU A 24 4.90 -11.65 -4.06
CA LEU A 24 5.37 -10.69 -5.06
C LEU A 24 6.13 -11.36 -6.20
N ASN A 25 6.98 -12.35 -5.89
CA ASN A 25 7.66 -13.16 -6.91
C ASN A 25 6.63 -13.89 -7.79
N MET A 26 5.58 -14.42 -7.16
CA MET A 26 4.54 -15.16 -7.85
C MET A 26 3.69 -14.26 -8.77
N LEU A 27 3.42 -13.03 -8.36
CA LEU A 27 2.73 -12.06 -9.20
C LEU A 27 3.58 -11.65 -10.42
N ASP A 28 4.87 -11.39 -10.21
CA ASP A 28 5.78 -10.93 -11.27
C ASP A 28 5.83 -11.94 -12.43
N TYR A 29 6.12 -13.22 -12.14
CA TYR A 29 6.22 -14.22 -13.21
C TYR A 29 4.87 -14.50 -13.89
N LYS A 30 3.75 -14.51 -13.15
CA LYS A 30 2.41 -14.74 -13.74
C LYS A 30 1.94 -13.58 -14.60
N LEU A 31 2.25 -12.34 -14.22
CA LEU A 31 1.91 -11.18 -15.03
C LEU A 31 2.78 -11.15 -16.30
N LYS A 32 4.07 -11.46 -16.18
CA LYS A 32 4.97 -11.59 -17.34
C LYS A 32 4.52 -12.68 -18.31
N GLU A 33 4.13 -13.85 -17.81
CA GLU A 33 3.58 -14.96 -18.61
C GLU A 33 2.34 -14.53 -19.43
N ARG A 34 1.53 -13.61 -18.90
CA ARG A 34 0.31 -13.10 -19.53
C ARG A 34 0.51 -11.81 -20.33
N GLY A 35 1.75 -11.34 -20.50
CA GLY A 35 2.04 -10.07 -21.18
C GLY A 35 1.45 -8.85 -20.45
N LYS A 36 1.40 -8.87 -19.12
CA LYS A 36 0.92 -7.78 -18.26
C LYS A 36 2.09 -7.14 -17.52
N TYR A 37 1.86 -5.93 -17.00
CA TYR A 37 2.83 -5.18 -16.23
C TYR A 37 2.68 -5.44 -14.74
N PHE A 38 3.81 -5.56 -14.05
CA PHE A 38 3.88 -5.54 -12.60
C PHE A 38 4.63 -4.30 -12.13
N VAL A 39 3.90 -3.34 -11.56
CA VAL A 39 4.44 -2.07 -11.10
C VAL A 39 4.43 -2.04 -9.57
N LYS A 40 5.59 -1.77 -8.97
CA LYS A 40 5.74 -1.68 -7.52
C LYS A 40 5.76 -0.21 -7.12
N VAL A 41 4.79 0.19 -6.30
CA VAL A 41 4.79 1.50 -5.63
C VAL A 41 5.73 1.45 -4.43
N ASP A 42 6.42 2.57 -4.14
CA ASP A 42 7.36 2.65 -3.03
C ASP A 42 6.68 2.38 -1.67
N LYS A 43 7.39 1.70 -0.76
CA LYS A 43 6.85 1.31 0.55
C LYS A 43 6.55 2.50 1.47
N TRP A 44 7.15 3.66 1.22
CA TRP A 44 6.96 4.89 1.98
C TRP A 44 5.98 5.85 1.31
N TYR A 45 5.41 5.48 0.16
CA TYR A 45 4.36 6.27 -0.47
C TYR A 45 3.15 6.36 0.47
N PRO A 46 2.71 7.56 0.88
CA PRO A 46 1.72 7.74 1.93
C PRO A 46 0.28 7.55 1.43
N SER A 47 -0.01 6.42 0.77
CA SER A 47 -1.28 6.15 0.07
C SER A 47 -2.51 6.27 0.97
N SER A 48 -2.42 5.83 2.23
CA SER A 48 -3.53 5.90 3.18
C SER A 48 -3.72 7.30 3.80
N GLN A 49 -2.72 8.17 3.66
CA GLN A 49 -2.68 9.51 4.26
C GLN A 49 -2.94 10.62 3.26
N ILE A 50 -2.77 10.36 1.95
CA ILE A 50 -3.16 11.27 0.87
C ILE A 50 -4.66 11.14 0.63
N CYS A 51 -5.38 12.25 0.49
CA CYS A 51 -6.75 12.23 -0.01
C CYS A 51 -6.74 11.99 -1.52
N HIS A 52 -7.39 10.93 -1.99
CA HIS A 52 -7.44 10.66 -3.43
C HIS A 52 -8.22 11.73 -4.22
N CYS A 53 -9.11 12.49 -3.58
CA CYS A 53 -9.91 13.53 -4.25
C CYS A 53 -9.12 14.83 -4.45
N CYS A 54 -8.37 15.29 -3.45
CA CYS A 54 -7.74 16.62 -3.48
C CYS A 54 -6.22 16.63 -3.26
N GLY A 55 -5.61 15.47 -2.98
CA GLY A 55 -4.16 15.33 -2.75
C GLY A 55 -3.66 15.81 -1.40
N SER A 56 -4.53 16.34 -0.51
CA SER A 56 -4.09 16.78 0.81
C SER A 56 -3.58 15.60 1.65
N VAL A 57 -2.54 15.86 2.46
CA VAL A 57 -1.93 14.82 3.31
C VAL A 57 -2.37 15.04 4.74
N LYS A 58 -2.86 13.98 5.38
CA LYS A 58 -3.26 13.96 6.78
C LYS A 58 -2.64 12.78 7.50
N LYS A 59 -2.15 13.00 8.73
CA LYS A 59 -1.65 11.92 9.58
C LYS A 59 -2.83 11.09 10.11
N LEU A 60 -2.72 9.78 9.99
CA LEU A 60 -3.69 8.79 10.49
C LEU A 60 -2.96 7.69 11.26
N ASP A 61 -3.60 7.20 12.31
CA ASP A 61 -3.17 6.02 13.05
C ASP A 61 -3.72 4.74 12.40
N LEU A 62 -3.12 3.59 12.74
CA LEU A 62 -3.58 2.29 12.21
C LEU A 62 -5.04 1.98 12.59
N LYS A 63 -5.51 2.46 13.74
CA LYS A 63 -6.89 2.31 14.25
C LYS A 63 -7.91 3.12 13.46
N ASP A 64 -7.48 4.16 12.74
CA ASP A 64 -8.38 5.02 11.97
C ASP A 64 -8.79 4.28 10.69
N ARG A 65 -10.02 3.76 10.67
CA ARG A 65 -10.57 3.01 9.53
C ARG A 65 -11.33 3.88 8.54
N VAL A 66 -11.77 5.06 8.98
CA VAL A 66 -12.48 6.04 8.15
C VAL A 66 -11.55 7.20 7.82
N TYR A 67 -11.46 7.55 6.55
CA TYR A 67 -10.77 8.74 6.06
C TYR A 67 -11.79 9.88 5.94
N THR A 68 -11.52 11.01 6.58
CA THR A 68 -12.32 12.24 6.46
C THR A 68 -11.40 13.40 6.09
N CYS A 69 -11.71 14.05 4.98
CA CYS A 69 -10.97 15.17 4.41
C CYS A 69 -11.78 16.47 4.45
N ASP A 70 -11.06 17.59 4.56
CA ASP A 70 -11.65 18.94 4.51
C ASP A 70 -12.20 19.30 3.12
N CYS A 71 -11.84 18.54 2.07
CA CYS A 71 -12.45 18.69 0.74
C CYS A 71 -13.86 18.07 0.64
N GLY A 72 -14.36 17.46 1.71
CA GLY A 72 -15.69 16.84 1.77
C GLY A 72 -15.70 15.33 1.55
N TYR A 73 -14.58 14.71 1.15
CA TYR A 73 -14.50 13.25 1.03
C TYR A 73 -14.52 12.57 2.40
N THR A 74 -15.43 11.62 2.58
CA THR A 74 -15.45 10.69 3.71
C THR A 74 -15.68 9.26 3.21
N GLY A 75 -14.85 8.31 3.64
CA GLY A 75 -14.96 6.92 3.22
C GLY A 75 -14.01 5.97 3.93
N ASP A 76 -13.96 4.71 3.50
CA ASP A 76 -13.00 3.74 4.04
C ASP A 76 -11.56 4.12 3.67
N ARG A 77 -10.66 4.08 4.66
CA ARG A 77 -9.25 4.46 4.48
C ARG A 77 -8.53 3.53 3.50
N ASP A 78 -8.83 2.24 3.53
CA ASP A 78 -8.17 1.26 2.67
C ASP A 78 -8.66 1.41 1.22
N HIS A 79 -9.92 1.79 0.99
CA HIS A 79 -10.43 2.19 -0.33
C HIS A 79 -9.74 3.44 -0.86
N ASN A 80 -9.60 4.50 -0.04
CA ASN A 80 -8.84 5.68 -0.40
C ASN A 80 -7.38 5.34 -0.76
N ALA A 81 -6.74 4.49 0.04
CA ALA A 81 -5.38 4.02 -0.22
C ALA A 81 -5.26 3.25 -1.54
N ALA A 82 -6.24 2.38 -1.86
CA ALA A 82 -6.26 1.61 -3.09
C ALA A 82 -6.32 2.52 -4.33
N ILE A 83 -7.14 3.58 -4.30
CA ILE A 83 -7.21 4.56 -5.40
C ILE A 83 -5.86 5.26 -5.57
N ASN A 84 -5.24 5.70 -4.47
CA ASN A 84 -3.93 6.34 -4.54
C ASN A 84 -2.83 5.41 -5.07
N ILE A 85 -2.83 4.14 -4.66
CA ILE A 85 -1.88 3.12 -5.19
C ILE A 85 -2.09 2.91 -6.69
N LEU A 86 -3.34 2.83 -7.15
CA LEU A 86 -3.64 2.71 -8.58
C LEU A 86 -3.11 3.92 -9.36
N THR A 87 -3.42 5.13 -8.88
CA THR A 87 -2.99 6.38 -9.52
C THR A 87 -1.46 6.47 -9.59
N GLU A 88 -0.76 6.16 -8.50
CA GLU A 88 0.70 6.18 -8.47
C GLU A 88 1.31 5.08 -9.34
N GLY A 89 0.73 3.88 -9.34
CA GLY A 89 1.14 2.79 -10.21
C GLY A 89 1.01 3.15 -11.69
N LEU A 90 -0.08 3.81 -12.09
CA LEU A 90 -0.27 4.29 -13.46
C LEU A 90 0.73 5.40 -13.82
N ARG A 91 1.02 6.33 -12.89
CA ARG A 91 2.03 7.37 -13.09
C ARG A 91 3.42 6.76 -13.32
N ILE A 92 3.81 5.78 -12.51
CA ILE A 92 5.09 5.06 -12.66
C ILE A 92 5.11 4.33 -14.01
N LEU A 93 4.05 3.61 -14.37
CA LEU A 93 3.97 2.86 -15.62
C LEU A 93 4.15 3.75 -16.86
N GLN A 94 3.57 4.95 -16.84
CA GLN A 94 3.70 5.91 -17.94
C GLN A 94 5.11 6.53 -18.04
N SER A 95 5.93 6.38 -17.00
CA SER A 95 7.31 6.87 -16.96
C SER A 95 8.37 5.80 -17.28
N LEU A 96 7.94 4.56 -17.58
CA LEU A 96 8.81 3.46 -18.04
C LEU A 96 9.00 3.50 -19.55
#